data_AF-K1SPX7-F1
#
_entry.id   AF-K1SPX7-F1
#
_cell.length_a   1.000
_cell.length_b   1.000
_cell.length_c   1.000
_cell.angle_alpha   90.00
_cell.angle_beta   90.00
_cell.angle_gamma   90.00
#
_symmetry.space_group_name_H-M   'P 1'
#
loop_
_entity.id
_entity.type
_entity.pdbx_description
1 polymer ?
#
loop_
_entity_poly.entity_id
_entity_poly.type
_entity_poly.pdbx_seq_one_letter_code
_entity_poly.pdbx_strand_id
1 'polypeptide(L)'
;MPVQRILKEIGFENVYVVPEQEKPNGDFPTVSYPNPEDANAFKLALELAEKVDADVVLANDPDADRLGVYAKDSKTGEYHSFTGNMSGLLIAEYELSQKKERRE
;
A
#
# COMPACT_ATOMS: atom_id res chain seq x y z
N MET A 1 -14.59 -2.91 7.52
CA MET A 1 -13.24 -2.90 6.91
C MET A 1 -12.29 -2.14 7.84
N PRO A 2 -11.44 -2.83 8.64
CA PRO A 2 -10.56 -2.18 9.61
C PRO A 2 -9.64 -1.11 9.00
N VAL A 3 -9.04 -1.39 7.84
CA VAL A 3 -8.09 -0.49 7.16
C VAL A 3 -8.72 0.85 6.78
N GLN A 4 -9.85 0.87 6.06
CA GLN A 4 -10.53 2.11 5.66
C GLN A 4 -10.92 2.98 6.86
N ARG A 5 -11.35 2.34 7.97
CA ARG A 5 -11.70 3.04 9.20
C ARG A 5 -10.47 3.71 9.82
N ILE A 6 -9.38 2.96 9.98
CA ILE A 6 -8.14 3.47 10.59
C ILE A 6 -7.56 4.61 9.75
N LEU A 7 -7.48 4.46 8.42
CA LEU A 7 -6.99 5.51 7.52
C LEU A 7 -7.81 6.80 7.66
N LYS A 8 -9.13 6.69 7.74
CA LYS A 8 -10.00 7.84 7.99
C LYS A 8 -9.76 8.47 9.37
N GLU A 9 -9.61 7.65 10.41
CA GLU A 9 -9.40 8.13 11.79
C GLU A 9 -8.05 8.84 11.96
N ILE A 10 -7.01 8.44 11.21
CA ILE A 10 -5.69 9.10 11.22
C ILE A 10 -5.57 10.27 10.23
N GLY A 11 -6.65 10.63 9.53
CA GLY A 11 -6.74 11.86 8.73
C GLY A 11 -6.55 11.71 7.22
N PHE A 12 -6.55 10.49 6.66
CA PHE A 12 -6.58 10.33 5.21
C PHE A 12 -7.99 10.59 4.66
N GLU A 13 -8.09 11.54 3.74
CA GLU A 13 -9.37 11.92 3.10
C GLU A 13 -9.55 11.24 1.73
N ASN A 14 -8.45 11.00 1.01
CA ASN A 14 -8.44 10.45 -0.35
C ASN A 14 -8.04 8.97 -0.34
N VAL A 15 -8.94 8.10 0.14
CA VAL A 15 -8.73 6.65 0.15
C VAL A 15 -9.61 6.00 -0.91
N TYR A 16 -8.96 5.42 -1.93
CA TYR A 16 -9.62 4.72 -3.02
C TYR A 16 -9.39 3.21 -2.90
N VAL A 17 -10.44 2.43 -3.12
CA VAL A 17 -10.40 0.97 -2.98
C VAL A 17 -10.77 0.36 -4.32
N VAL A 18 -10.00 -0.64 -4.75
CA VAL A 18 -10.28 -1.43 -5.95
C VAL A 18 -11.62 -2.15 -5.76
N PRO A 19 -12.69 -1.77 -6.49
CA PRO A 19 -14.03 -2.30 -6.24
C PRO A 19 -14.11 -3.83 -6.38
N GLU A 20 -13.35 -4.40 -7.32
CA GLU A 20 -13.30 -5.84 -7.60
C GLU A 20 -12.65 -6.65 -6.47
N GLN A 21 -11.87 -6.00 -5.60
CA GLN A 21 -11.13 -6.62 -4.50
C GLN A 21 -11.61 -6.17 -3.11
N GLU A 22 -12.65 -5.35 -3.03
CA GLU A 22 -13.13 -4.77 -1.75
C GLU A 22 -13.71 -5.83 -0.81
N LYS A 23 -14.45 -6.80 -1.36
CA LYS A 23 -15.12 -7.83 -0.58
C LYS A 23 -14.29 -9.11 -0.52
N PRO A 24 -14.18 -9.77 0.64
CA PRO A 24 -13.50 -11.06 0.74
C PRO A 24 -14.11 -12.09 -0.22
N ASN A 25 -13.26 -12.72 -1.03
CA ASN A 25 -13.65 -13.83 -1.90
C ASN A 25 -12.51 -14.86 -1.94
N GLY A 26 -12.78 -16.07 -1.42
CA GLY A 26 -11.79 -17.14 -1.32
C GLY A 26 -11.38 -17.77 -2.65
N ASP A 27 -12.11 -17.50 -3.74
CA ASP A 27 -11.76 -17.95 -5.09
C ASP A 27 -10.74 -17.02 -5.78
N PHE A 28 -10.41 -15.89 -5.15
CA PHE A 28 -9.45 -14.87 -5.66
C PHE A 28 -9.62 -14.57 -7.16
N PRO A 29 -10.82 -14.16 -7.63
CA PRO A 29 -11.12 -14.10 -9.07
C PRO A 29 -10.28 -13.09 -9.86
N THR A 30 -9.61 -12.17 -9.18
CA THR A 30 -8.80 -11.11 -9.80
C THR A 30 -7.30 -11.42 -9.87
N VAL A 31 -6.81 -12.42 -9.12
CA VAL A 31 -5.38 -12.70 -8.98
C VAL A 31 -5.15 -14.21 -8.92
N SER A 32 -4.10 -14.70 -9.60
CA SER A 32 -3.72 -16.12 -9.52
C SER A 32 -3.14 -16.50 -8.15
N TYR A 33 -2.49 -15.54 -7.48
CA TYR A 33 -1.87 -15.74 -6.18
C TYR A 33 -1.95 -14.43 -5.38
N PRO A 34 -2.68 -14.41 -4.24
CA PRO A 34 -2.88 -13.20 -3.44
C PRO A 34 -1.64 -12.92 -2.56
N ASN A 35 -0.54 -12.49 -3.18
CA ASN A 35 0.69 -12.12 -2.49
C ASN A 35 1.13 -10.71 -2.92
N PRO A 36 1.29 -9.75 -1.99
CA PRO A 36 1.69 -8.38 -2.31
C PRO A 36 3.18 -8.22 -2.70
N GLU A 37 3.94 -9.29 -2.83
CA GLU A 37 5.25 -9.30 -3.52
C GLU A 37 5.14 -9.60 -5.03
N ASP A 38 3.99 -10.10 -5.48
CA ASP A 38 3.72 -10.36 -6.90
C ASP A 38 3.15 -9.09 -7.55
N ALA A 39 3.83 -8.59 -8.59
CA ALA A 39 3.39 -7.42 -9.35
C ALA A 39 1.98 -7.60 -9.95
N ASN A 40 1.54 -8.82 -10.25
CA ASN A 40 0.19 -9.09 -10.76
C ASN A 40 -0.89 -8.72 -9.74
N ALA A 41 -0.60 -8.81 -8.45
CA ALA A 41 -1.55 -8.43 -7.40
C ALA A 41 -1.87 -6.93 -7.41
N PHE A 42 -0.96 -6.10 -7.96
CA PHE A 42 -1.10 -4.64 -8.02
C PHE A 42 -1.78 -4.12 -9.28
N LYS A 43 -1.99 -4.96 -10.31
CA LYS A 43 -2.46 -4.49 -11.62
C LYS A 43 -3.69 -3.57 -11.54
N LEU A 44 -4.76 -4.04 -10.89
CA LEU A 44 -5.99 -3.26 -10.73
C LEU A 44 -5.80 -2.01 -9.86
N ALA A 45 -4.95 -2.11 -8.84
CA ALA A 45 -4.66 -1.01 -7.94
C ALA A 45 -3.86 0.11 -8.62
N LEU A 46 -2.88 -0.24 -9.48
CA LEU A 46 -2.12 0.71 -10.29
C LEU A 46 -3.00 1.36 -11.37
N GLU A 47 -3.86 0.59 -12.04
CA GLU A 47 -4.85 1.14 -12.98
C GLU A 47 -5.81 2.14 -12.32
N LEU A 48 -6.21 1.89 -11.06
CA LEU A 48 -7.01 2.83 -10.28
C LEU A 48 -6.21 4.05 -9.85
N ALA A 49 -4.96 3.85 -9.40
CA ALA A 49 -4.06 4.90 -8.97
C ALA A 49 -3.78 5.91 -10.10
N GLU A 50 -3.56 5.44 -11.33
CA GLU A 50 -3.41 6.30 -12.51
C GLU A 50 -4.69 7.14 -12.79
N LYS A 51 -5.88 6.57 -12.60
CA LYS A 51 -7.16 7.27 -12.84
C LYS A 51 -7.46 8.35 -11.82
N VAL A 52 -7.09 8.12 -10.56
CA VAL A 52 -7.40 9.02 -9.43
C VAL A 52 -6.21 9.88 -9.01
N ASP A 53 -5.08 9.72 -9.69
CA ASP A 53 -3.82 10.41 -9.42
C ASP A 53 -3.29 10.17 -7.98
N ALA A 54 -3.29 8.91 -7.54
CA ALA A 54 -2.90 8.56 -6.17
C ALA A 54 -1.39 8.67 -5.92
N ASP A 55 -0.98 9.13 -4.74
CA ASP A 55 0.43 9.23 -4.37
C ASP A 55 1.06 7.87 -4.00
N VAL A 56 0.27 6.99 -3.38
CA VAL A 56 0.71 5.72 -2.81
C VAL A 56 -0.34 4.64 -3.07
N VAL A 57 0.12 3.43 -3.37
CA VAL A 57 -0.71 2.23 -3.55
C VAL A 57 -0.27 1.18 -2.54
N LEU A 58 -1.25 0.61 -1.84
CA LEU A 58 -1.04 -0.41 -0.81
C LEU A 58 -1.79 -1.69 -1.19
N ALA A 59 -1.16 -2.85 -0.98
CA ALA A 59 -1.84 -4.14 -1.02
C ALA A 59 -1.36 -5.02 0.14
N ASN A 60 -2.28 -5.72 0.78
CA ASN A 60 -1.99 -6.71 1.81
C ASN A 60 -2.38 -8.12 1.34
N ASP A 61 -1.79 -9.14 1.96
CA ASP A 61 -2.21 -10.53 1.76
C ASP A 61 -3.47 -10.88 2.57
N PRO A 62 -4.11 -12.06 2.36
CA PRO A 62 -5.43 -12.37 2.92
C PRO A 62 -5.53 -12.35 4.44
N ASP A 63 -4.44 -12.64 5.17
CA ASP A 63 -4.30 -12.58 6.62
C ASP A 63 -3.71 -11.24 7.13
N ALA A 64 -3.35 -10.35 6.21
CA ALA A 64 -2.96 -8.97 6.45
C ALA A 64 -1.70 -8.79 7.32
N ASP A 65 -0.79 -9.76 7.31
CA ASP A 65 0.50 -9.66 8.00
C ASP A 65 1.62 -9.14 7.09
N ARG A 66 1.41 -9.11 5.77
CA ARG A 66 2.31 -8.51 4.78
C ARG A 66 1.69 -7.33 4.05
N LEU A 67 2.54 -6.37 3.70
CA LEU A 67 2.18 -5.15 2.98
C LEU A 67 3.17 -4.91 1.84
N GLY A 68 2.64 -4.79 0.62
CA GLY A 68 3.35 -4.28 -0.55
C GLY A 68 2.99 -2.82 -0.79
N VAL A 69 3.97 -2.06 -1.29
CA VAL A 69 3.82 -0.61 -1.48
C VAL A 69 4.36 -0.23 -2.85
N TYR A 70 3.60 0.60 -3.55
CA TYR A 70 4.09 1.41 -4.67
C TYR A 70 3.92 2.88 -4.30
N ALA A 71 4.86 3.73 -4.73
CA ALA A 71 4.71 5.17 -4.63
C ALA A 71 4.96 5.81 -5.99
N LYS A 72 4.27 6.91 -6.24
CA LYS A 72 4.41 7.70 -7.45
C LYS A 72 5.66 8.58 -7.36
N ASP A 73 6.51 8.52 -8.38
CA ASP A 73 7.60 9.49 -8.53
C ASP A 73 7.01 10.83 -8.97
N SER A 74 7.14 11.84 -8.11
CA SER A 74 6.66 13.21 -8.35
C SER A 74 7.27 13.90 -9.59
N LYS A 75 8.40 13.41 -10.12
CA LYS A 75 9.08 13.98 -11.29
C LYS A 75 8.66 13.31 -12.60
N THR A 76 8.51 12.00 -12.60
CA THR A 76 8.21 11.22 -13.82
C THR A 76 6.73 10.85 -13.93
N GLY A 77 6.02 10.80 -12.80
CA GLY A 77 4.66 10.28 -12.69
C GLY A 77 4.56 8.77 -12.68
N GLU A 78 5.69 8.05 -12.75
CA GLU A 78 5.73 6.58 -12.75
C GLU A 78 5.56 6.02 -11.33
N TYR A 79 4.94 4.85 -11.21
CA TYR A 79 4.83 4.14 -9.93
C TYR A 79 5.99 3.15 -9.75
N HIS A 80 6.70 3.26 -8.64
CA HIS A 80 7.80 2.35 -8.29
C HIS A 80 7.44 1.48 -7.09
N SER A 81 7.76 0.20 -7.19
CA SER A 81 7.59 -0.74 -6.08
C SER A 81 8.67 -0.55 -5.02
N PHE A 82 8.29 -0.77 -3.76
CA PHE A 82 9.20 -0.82 -2.63
C PHE A 82 9.38 -2.26 -2.22
N THR A 83 10.63 -2.71 -2.20
CA THR A 83 10.96 -4.02 -1.62
C THR A 83 10.78 -4.00 -0.10
N GLY A 84 10.60 -5.17 0.52
CA GLY A 84 10.53 -5.27 1.99
C GLY A 84 11.73 -4.65 2.69
N ASN A 85 12.94 -4.76 2.12
CA ASN A 85 14.14 -4.13 2.66
C ASN A 85 14.08 -2.60 2.61
N MET A 86 13.56 -2.02 1.52
CA MET A 86 13.40 -0.57 1.40
C MET A 86 12.37 -0.06 2.40
N SER A 87 11.22 -0.74 2.53
CA SER A 87 10.20 -0.40 3.52
C SER A 87 10.72 -0.52 4.95
N GLY A 88 11.47 -1.59 5.26
CA GLY A 88 12.10 -1.78 6.57
C GLY A 88 13.10 -0.68 6.92
N LEU A 89 13.89 -0.22 5.95
CA LEU A 89 14.82 0.90 6.15
C LEU A 89 14.10 2.23 6.43
N LEU A 90 12.97 2.50 5.75
CA LEU A 90 12.16 3.69 6.02
C LEU A 90 11.56 3.67 7.43
N ILE A 91 11.05 2.52 7.87
CA ILE A 91 10.52 2.36 9.23
C ILE A 91 11.64 2.56 10.26
N ALA A 92 12.82 1.97 10.02
CA ALA A 92 13.96 2.12 10.91
C ALA A 92 14.45 3.57 10.98
N GLU A 93 14.52 4.28 9.85
CA GLU A 93 14.88 5.70 9.81
C GLU A 93 13.87 6.55 10.61
N TYR A 94 12.57 6.32 10.40
CA TYR A 94 11.52 7.00 11.15
C TYR A 94 11.64 6.77 12.66
N GLU A 95 11.77 5.52 13.10
CA GLU A 95 11.91 5.20 14.52
C GLU A 95 13.14 5.87 15.16
N LEU A 96 14.29 5.84 14.46
CA LEU A 96 15.52 6.47 14.93
C LEU A 96 15.43 7.99 14.96
N SER A 97 14.83 8.61 13.94
CA SER A 97 14.66 10.07 13.89
C SER A 97 13.72 10.57 14.99
N GLN A 98 12.63 9.84 15.24
CA GLN A 98 11.68 10.14 16.31
C GLN A 98 12.27 9.97 17.72
N LYS A 99 13.09 8.94 17.95
CA LYS A 99 13.83 8.79 19.22
C LYS A 99 14.81 9.92 19.45
N LYS A 100 15.56 10.30 18.41
CA LYS A 100 16.48 11.44 18.46
C LYS A 100 15.76 12.75 18.80
N GLU A 101 14.57 12.98 18.22
CA GLU A 101 13.74 14.15 18.51
C GLU A 101 13.25 14.17 19.97
N ARG A 102 12.84 13.00 20.50
CA ARG A 102 12.45 12.83 21.91
C ARG A 102 13.63 12.82 22.90
N ARG A 103 14.87 12.76 22.41
CA ARG A 103 16.11 12.63 23.20
C ARG A 103 16.19 11.32 24.01
N GLU A 104 15.72 10.23 23.42
CA GLU A 104 15.77 8.85 23.94
C GLU A 104 16.97 8.06 23.42
#